data_AF-A0A7J8VDR8-F1
#
_entry.id   AF-A0A7J8VDR8-F1
#
_cell.length_a   1.000
_cell.length_b   1.000
_cell.length_c   1.000
_cell.angle_alpha   90.00
_cell.angle_beta   90.00
_cell.angle_gamma   90.00
#
_symmetry.space_group_name_H-M   'P 1'
#
loop_
_entity.id
_entity.type
_entity.pdbx_description
1 polymer ?
#
loop_
_entity_poly.entity_id
_entity_poly.type
_entity_poly.pdbx_seq_one_letter_code
_entity_poly.pdbx_strand_id
1 'polypeptide(L)'
;IRRHDSFQSFDEICSIAEERQVDFLLLGGDLFHENKPSRSTLVKAIEILRRHCLNDQPVQFQVVSDQTVNFQNAFGHVNYEDPHFNVGLPVFSIHGNHDDPAGVDNLSAVDILSACNLVNYFGKMVLGGSGVGQITLCPILIRKGSTAVALYGLGNIRDERLNRMFQTPHAVQWMRPEPQEGCEVSDWFNILVLHQNRFCV
;
A
#
# COMPACT_ATOMS: atom_id res chain seq x y z
N ILE A 1 3.28 -10.19 29.91
CA ILE A 1 1.79 -10.23 29.90
C ILE A 1 1.26 -9.85 28.53
N ARG A 2 1.46 -8.61 28.04
CA ARG A 2 0.91 -8.08 26.77
C ARG A 2 1.67 -8.42 25.47
N ARG A 3 2.43 -9.51 25.46
CA ARG A 3 3.36 -9.82 24.35
C ARG A 3 2.63 -10.21 23.05
N HIS A 4 1.41 -10.70 23.16
CA HIS A 4 0.67 -11.30 22.05
C HIS A 4 -0.46 -10.42 21.51
N ASP A 5 -0.81 -9.34 22.21
CA ASP A 5 -1.93 -8.45 21.90
C ASP A 5 -1.90 -7.97 20.43
N SER A 6 -0.74 -7.52 19.94
CA SER A 6 -0.60 -7.02 18.57
C SER A 6 -0.83 -8.10 17.52
N PHE A 7 -0.28 -9.30 17.73
CA PHE A 7 -0.42 -10.42 16.79
C PHE A 7 -1.85 -10.95 16.77
N GLN A 8 -2.50 -11.06 17.94
CA GLN A 8 -3.88 -11.52 18.03
C GLN A 8 -4.85 -10.54 17.35
N SER A 9 -4.62 -9.23 17.56
CA SER A 9 -5.45 -8.21 16.91
C SER A 9 -5.27 -8.21 15.39
N PHE A 10 -4.04 -8.39 14.90
CA PHE A 10 -3.78 -8.47 13.46
C PHE A 10 -4.37 -9.74 12.83
N ASP A 11 -4.26 -10.88 13.50
CA ASP A 11 -4.87 -12.15 13.10
C ASP A 11 -6.41 -12.06 13.06
N GLU A 12 -7.02 -11.36 14.02
CA GLU A 12 -8.46 -11.08 14.05
C GLU A 12 -8.90 -10.23 12.83
N ILE A 13 -8.15 -9.18 12.48
CA ILE A 13 -8.44 -8.36 11.29
C ILE A 13 -8.45 -9.22 10.02
N CYS A 14 -7.44 -10.09 9.85
CA CYS A 14 -7.37 -11.00 8.71
C CYS A 14 -8.50 -12.04 8.72
N SER A 15 -8.84 -12.58 9.89
CA SER A 15 -9.95 -13.54 10.04
C SER A 15 -11.30 -12.91 9.68
N ILE A 16 -11.54 -11.66 10.09
CA ILE A 16 -12.75 -10.91 9.71
C ILE A 16 -12.80 -10.70 8.19
N ALA A 17 -11.66 -10.39 7.57
CA ALA A 17 -11.59 -10.19 6.12
C ALA A 17 -12.00 -11.46 5.34
N GLU A 18 -11.55 -12.62 5.79
CA GLU A 18 -11.97 -13.92 5.24
C GLU A 18 -13.44 -14.22 5.48
N GLU A 19 -13.93 -14.05 6.73
CA GLU A 19 -15.33 -14.30 7.09
C GLU A 19 -16.28 -13.42 6.27
N ARG A 20 -15.88 -12.17 6.02
CA ARG A 20 -16.65 -11.20 5.24
C ARG A 20 -16.43 -11.31 3.73
N GLN A 21 -15.54 -12.20 3.29
CA GLN A 21 -15.19 -12.39 1.88
C GLN A 21 -14.89 -11.08 1.17
N VAL A 22 -14.07 -10.22 1.80
CA VAL A 22 -13.68 -8.93 1.21
C VAL A 22 -12.80 -9.14 -0.01
N ASP A 23 -12.82 -8.19 -0.95
CA ASP A 23 -12.01 -8.28 -2.17
C ASP A 23 -10.51 -8.09 -1.92
N PHE A 24 -10.14 -7.22 -0.98
CA PHE A 24 -8.76 -6.98 -0.57
C PHE A 24 -8.70 -6.29 0.80
N LEU A 25 -7.53 -6.34 1.44
CA LEU A 25 -7.21 -5.55 2.63
C LEU A 25 -6.47 -4.25 2.23
N LEU A 26 -6.86 -3.12 2.81
CA LEU A 26 -6.20 -1.83 2.60
C LEU A 26 -5.66 -1.28 3.92
N LEU A 27 -4.33 -1.28 4.06
CA LEU A 27 -3.63 -0.88 5.27
C LEU A 27 -3.05 0.53 5.14
N GLY A 28 -3.25 1.33 6.19
CA GLY A 28 -2.87 2.75 6.24
C GLY A 28 -1.45 3.04 6.72
N GLY A 29 -0.56 2.05 6.81
CA GLY A 29 0.78 2.19 7.39
C GLY A 29 0.88 1.79 8.87
N ASP A 30 2.09 1.83 9.42
CA ASP A 30 2.43 1.38 10.77
C ASP A 30 2.01 -0.08 11.04
N LEU A 31 2.20 -0.95 10.04
CA LEU A 31 2.05 -2.39 10.22
C LEU A 31 3.09 -2.91 11.24
N PHE A 32 4.27 -2.28 11.28
CA PHE A 32 5.28 -2.54 12.29
C PHE A 32 5.52 -1.31 13.17
N HIS A 33 5.54 -1.52 14.49
CA HIS A 33 5.83 -0.47 15.46
C HIS A 33 7.31 -0.04 15.47
N GLU A 34 8.21 -0.92 15.03
CA GLU A 34 9.64 -0.62 14.91
C GLU A 34 10.05 -0.72 13.44
N ASN A 35 10.84 0.24 12.98
CA ASN A 35 11.41 0.28 11.63
C ASN A 35 12.18 -1.01 11.29
N LYS A 36 12.86 -1.56 12.31
CA LYS A 36 13.57 -2.84 12.25
C LYS A 36 12.89 -3.84 13.18
N PRO A 37 11.75 -4.43 12.77
CA PRO A 37 11.00 -5.33 13.64
C PRO A 37 11.86 -6.54 14.03
N SER A 38 11.66 -7.04 15.25
CA SER A 38 12.35 -8.24 15.69
C SER A 38 12.02 -9.43 14.79
N ARG A 39 12.96 -10.39 14.65
CA ARG A 39 12.75 -11.63 13.87
C ARG A 39 11.44 -12.34 14.23
N SER A 40 11.12 -12.39 15.53
CA SER A 40 9.86 -12.99 16.01
C SER A 40 8.62 -12.23 15.52
N THR A 41 8.69 -10.92 15.37
CA THR A 41 7.58 -10.10 14.88
C THR A 41 7.37 -10.33 13.39
N LEU A 42 8.47 -10.29 12.63
CA LEU A 42 8.45 -10.49 11.18
C LEU A 42 7.93 -11.90 10.82
N VAL A 43 8.43 -12.94 11.49
CA VAL A 43 7.97 -14.33 11.28
C VAL A 43 6.48 -14.47 11.56
N LYS A 44 6.00 -13.93 12.68
CA LYS A 44 4.57 -14.02 13.02
C LYS A 44 3.68 -13.26 12.05
N ALA A 45 4.10 -12.07 11.61
CA ALA A 45 3.35 -11.30 10.60
C ALA A 45 3.25 -12.08 9.28
N ILE A 46 4.36 -12.69 8.84
CA ILE A 46 4.39 -13.56 7.66
C ILE A 46 3.49 -14.78 7.84
N GLU A 47 3.52 -15.45 8.99
CA GLU A 47 2.66 -16.61 9.28
C GLU A 47 1.17 -16.26 9.23
N ILE A 48 0.77 -15.11 9.81
CA ILE A 48 -0.61 -14.61 9.78
C ILE A 48 -1.02 -14.32 8.33
N LEU A 49 -0.23 -13.51 7.61
CA LEU A 49 -0.53 -13.18 6.20
C LEU A 49 -0.60 -14.43 5.33
N ARG A 50 0.32 -15.37 5.48
CA ARG A 50 0.29 -16.63 4.72
C ARG A 50 -0.96 -17.46 5.00
N ARG A 51 -1.40 -17.52 6.26
CA ARG A 51 -2.59 -18.28 6.66
C ARG A 51 -3.86 -17.74 5.99
N HIS A 52 -4.00 -16.41 5.95
CA HIS A 52 -5.25 -15.77 5.52
C HIS A 52 -5.25 -15.30 4.05
N CYS A 53 -4.09 -14.98 3.49
CA CYS A 53 -4.00 -14.33 2.18
C CYS A 53 -3.68 -15.30 1.04
N LEU A 54 -3.00 -16.42 1.33
CA LEU A 54 -2.67 -17.44 0.34
C LEU A 54 -3.71 -18.55 0.35
N ASN A 55 -4.56 -18.56 -0.66
CA ASN A 55 -5.64 -19.52 -0.83
C ASN A 55 -6.12 -19.53 -2.29
N ASP A 56 -7.02 -20.46 -2.63
CA ASP A 56 -7.48 -20.68 -4.01
C ASP A 56 -8.69 -19.80 -4.41
N GLN A 57 -9.08 -18.81 -3.59
CA GLN A 57 -10.17 -17.90 -3.97
C GLN A 57 -9.72 -17.01 -5.15
N PRO A 58 -10.50 -16.93 -6.23
CA PRO A 58 -10.13 -16.10 -7.37
C PRO A 58 -10.36 -14.62 -7.07
N VAL A 59 -9.33 -13.78 -7.25
CA VAL A 59 -9.44 -12.32 -7.17
C VAL A 59 -10.38 -11.80 -8.26
N GLN A 60 -11.44 -11.10 -7.88
CA GLN A 60 -12.55 -10.69 -8.77
C GLN A 60 -12.39 -9.30 -9.39
N PHE A 61 -11.22 -8.67 -9.25
CA PHE A 61 -10.93 -7.35 -9.79
C PHE A 61 -9.61 -7.36 -10.58
N GLN A 62 -9.40 -6.33 -11.39
CA GLN A 62 -8.21 -6.16 -12.22
C GLN A 62 -7.55 -4.81 -11.93
N VAL A 63 -6.22 -4.77 -11.96
CA VAL A 63 -5.48 -3.51 -12.05
C VAL A 63 -5.24 -3.20 -13.52
N VAL A 64 -5.76 -2.07 -13.99
CA VAL A 64 -5.73 -1.66 -15.41
C VAL A 64 -4.76 -0.50 -15.68
N SER A 65 -4.09 0.02 -14.66
CA SER A 65 -2.98 0.98 -14.80
C SER A 65 -1.66 0.26 -15.07
N ASP A 66 -0.65 1.00 -15.54
CA ASP A 66 0.73 0.52 -15.52
C ASP A 66 1.19 0.27 -14.07
N GLN A 67 1.30 -1.00 -13.73
CA GLN A 67 1.59 -1.46 -12.38
C GLN A 67 3.02 -1.14 -11.94
N THR A 68 3.96 -0.99 -12.89
CA THR A 68 5.38 -0.70 -12.61
C THR A 68 5.58 0.68 -11.99
N VAL A 69 4.63 1.59 -12.21
CA VAL A 69 4.61 2.93 -11.62
C VAL A 69 4.33 2.87 -10.12
N ASN A 70 3.49 1.92 -9.69
CA ASN A 70 3.00 1.81 -8.32
C ASN A 70 3.79 0.81 -7.48
N PHE A 71 4.32 -0.25 -8.09
CA PHE A 71 5.05 -1.31 -7.42
C PHE A 71 6.52 -1.31 -7.86
N GLN A 72 7.37 -0.68 -7.04
CA GLN A 72 8.81 -0.54 -7.32
C GLN A 72 9.63 -1.80 -7.05
N ASN A 73 8.98 -2.93 -6.76
CA ASN A 73 9.67 -4.20 -6.58
C ASN A 73 10.16 -4.74 -7.94
N ALA A 74 11.04 -5.75 -7.91
CA ALA A 74 11.61 -6.31 -9.14
C ALA A 74 10.58 -6.98 -10.07
N PHE A 75 9.39 -7.30 -9.56
CA PHE A 75 8.33 -8.00 -10.29
C PHE A 75 7.41 -7.01 -11.01
N GLY A 76 7.16 -5.83 -10.44
CA GLY A 76 6.44 -4.73 -11.09
C GLY A 76 4.94 -4.97 -11.32
N HIS A 77 4.35 -5.94 -10.61
CA HIS A 77 2.92 -6.27 -10.69
C HIS A 77 2.36 -6.64 -9.32
N VAL A 78 1.04 -6.68 -9.21
CA VAL A 78 0.29 -7.12 -8.04
C VAL A 78 0.55 -8.60 -7.76
N ASN A 79 0.62 -8.95 -6.48
CA ASN A 79 1.03 -10.26 -6.01
C ASN A 79 0.15 -11.43 -6.49
N TYR A 80 -1.14 -11.18 -6.75
CA TYR A 80 -2.08 -12.19 -7.22
C TYR A 80 -2.00 -12.46 -8.73
N GLU A 81 -1.20 -11.69 -9.47
CA GLU A 81 -0.86 -11.98 -10.87
C GLU A 81 0.44 -12.79 -11.01
N ASP A 82 1.15 -13.08 -9.91
CA ASP A 82 2.32 -13.97 -9.93
C ASP A 82 1.89 -15.42 -10.19
N PRO A 83 2.38 -16.09 -11.26
CA PRO A 83 1.96 -17.43 -11.61
C PRO A 83 2.40 -18.52 -10.62
N HIS A 84 3.27 -18.20 -9.65
CA HIS A 84 3.81 -19.15 -8.68
C HIS A 84 3.15 -19.04 -7.30
N PHE A 85 2.24 -18.10 -7.09
CA PHE A 85 1.56 -17.88 -5.82
C PHE A 85 0.05 -17.80 -5.98
N ASN A 86 -0.68 -18.63 -5.24
CA ASN A 86 -2.14 -18.51 -5.14
C ASN A 86 -2.47 -17.50 -4.04
N VAL A 87 -2.67 -16.23 -4.43
CA VAL A 87 -3.12 -15.17 -3.54
C VAL A 87 -4.62 -14.96 -3.76
N GLY A 88 -5.43 -15.28 -2.75
CA GLY A 88 -6.88 -15.10 -2.82
C GLY A 88 -7.41 -13.90 -2.04
N LEU A 89 -6.61 -13.35 -1.12
CA LEU A 89 -6.91 -12.07 -0.45
C LEU A 89 -5.70 -11.13 -0.57
N PRO A 90 -5.66 -10.26 -1.60
CA PRO A 90 -4.60 -9.28 -1.77
C PRO A 90 -4.56 -8.27 -0.63
N VAL A 91 -3.37 -7.89 -0.18
CA VAL A 91 -3.16 -6.83 0.82
C VAL A 91 -2.42 -5.67 0.18
N PHE A 92 -3.01 -4.48 0.19
CA PHE A 92 -2.38 -3.24 -0.25
C PHE A 92 -2.01 -2.41 0.98
N SER A 93 -0.76 -1.94 1.05
CA SER A 93 -0.29 -1.13 2.17
C SER A 93 0.56 0.04 1.70
N ILE A 94 0.38 1.19 2.34
CA ILE A 94 1.41 2.22 2.42
C ILE A 94 2.28 1.98 3.65
N HIS A 95 3.40 2.70 3.79
CA HIS A 95 4.15 2.77 5.05
C HIS A 95 3.68 3.95 5.91
N GLY A 96 3.78 3.80 7.22
CA GLY A 96 3.61 4.85 8.23
C GLY A 96 4.95 5.42 8.68
N ASN A 97 4.97 6.15 9.80
CA ASN A 97 6.19 6.78 10.32
C ASN A 97 7.06 5.82 11.14
N HIS A 98 6.54 4.68 11.57
CA HIS A 98 7.30 3.67 12.31
C HIS A 98 7.94 2.63 11.40
N ASP A 99 7.31 2.30 10.28
CA ASP A 99 7.80 1.37 9.26
C ASP A 99 8.21 2.09 7.97
N ASP A 100 8.74 3.30 8.10
CA ASP A 100 9.23 4.12 6.99
C ASP A 100 10.46 3.53 6.29
N PRO A 101 10.68 3.81 5.00
CA PRO A 101 11.93 3.47 4.32
C PRO A 101 13.14 4.10 5.00
N ALA A 102 14.16 3.29 5.30
CA ALA A 102 15.38 3.74 5.97
C ALA A 102 16.64 3.06 5.41
N GLY A 103 17.81 3.60 5.80
CA GLY A 103 19.11 3.07 5.38
C GLY A 103 19.52 3.50 3.97
N VAL A 104 20.66 2.97 3.52
CA VAL A 104 21.27 3.32 2.22
C VAL A 104 20.36 2.93 1.05
N ASP A 105 19.71 1.77 1.16
CA ASP A 105 18.85 1.21 0.11
C ASP A 105 17.41 1.70 0.19
N ASN A 106 17.09 2.60 1.15
CA ASN A 106 15.75 3.14 1.35
C ASN A 106 14.68 2.03 1.43
N LEU A 107 14.91 1.05 2.32
CA LEU A 107 14.04 -0.12 2.49
C LEU A 107 13.22 -0.02 3.77
N SER A 108 11.97 -0.47 3.70
CA SER A 108 11.04 -0.64 4.81
C SER A 108 10.89 -2.12 5.16
N ALA A 109 10.43 -2.44 6.37
CA ALA A 109 9.95 -3.77 6.70
C ALA A 109 8.81 -4.25 5.76
N VAL A 110 8.03 -3.31 5.20
CA VAL A 110 6.98 -3.60 4.21
C VAL A 110 7.58 -4.10 2.88
N ASP A 111 8.78 -3.63 2.50
CA ASP A 111 9.49 -4.15 1.31
C ASP A 111 9.80 -5.65 1.46
N ILE A 112 10.06 -6.13 2.69
CA ILE A 112 10.29 -7.55 2.94
C ILE A 112 9.02 -8.36 2.68
N LEU A 113 7.87 -7.88 3.15
CA LEU A 113 6.58 -8.55 2.92
C LEU A 113 6.21 -8.54 1.43
N SER A 114 6.51 -7.45 0.72
CA SER A 114 6.32 -7.36 -0.72
C SER A 114 7.23 -8.32 -1.49
N ALA A 115 8.50 -8.42 -1.11
CA ALA A 115 9.43 -9.39 -1.70
C ALA A 115 9.03 -10.85 -1.43
N CYS A 116 8.27 -11.13 -0.36
CA CYS A 116 7.67 -12.43 -0.08
C CYS A 116 6.34 -12.67 -0.81
N ASN A 117 5.90 -11.75 -1.66
CA ASN A 117 4.63 -11.77 -2.38
C ASN A 117 3.37 -11.75 -1.48
N LEU A 118 3.49 -11.20 -0.26
CA LEU A 118 2.40 -11.16 0.72
C LEU A 118 1.68 -9.81 0.76
N VAL A 119 2.35 -8.73 0.33
CA VAL A 119 1.81 -7.36 0.36
C VAL A 119 2.15 -6.60 -0.92
N ASN A 120 1.15 -5.96 -1.51
CA ASN A 120 1.29 -4.97 -2.56
C ASN A 120 1.67 -3.63 -1.93
N TYR A 121 2.97 -3.36 -1.83
CA TYR A 121 3.48 -2.13 -1.25
C TYR A 121 3.40 -0.99 -2.26
N PHE A 122 2.57 0.02 -1.97
CA PHE A 122 2.37 1.18 -2.83
C PHE A 122 2.55 2.49 -2.05
N GLY A 123 2.53 3.63 -2.75
CA GLY A 123 2.62 4.94 -2.11
C GLY A 123 4.01 5.31 -1.57
N LYS A 124 5.05 4.51 -1.87
CA LYS A 124 6.46 4.84 -1.59
C LYS A 124 6.91 5.95 -2.54
N MET A 125 7.09 7.16 -2.00
CA MET A 125 7.47 8.33 -2.79
C MET A 125 8.99 8.39 -3.02
N VAL A 126 9.39 8.50 -4.29
CA VAL A 126 10.75 8.91 -4.66
C VAL A 126 10.74 10.42 -4.80
N LEU A 127 11.58 11.09 -4.01
CA LEU A 127 11.65 12.54 -3.98
C LEU A 127 12.48 13.05 -5.16
N GLY A 128 11.83 13.72 -6.10
CA GLY A 128 12.49 14.41 -7.19
C GLY A 128 12.82 15.87 -6.87
N GLY A 129 13.54 16.54 -7.78
CA GLY A 129 13.78 17.98 -7.74
C GLY A 129 14.74 18.46 -6.62
N SER A 130 14.82 19.78 -6.46
CA SER A 130 15.65 20.46 -5.45
C SER A 130 14.81 21.04 -4.31
N GLY A 131 15.45 21.39 -3.19
CA GLY A 131 14.79 22.10 -2.08
C GLY A 131 13.84 21.20 -1.29
N VAL A 132 12.55 21.55 -1.23
CA VAL A 132 11.54 20.76 -0.49
C VAL A 132 11.32 19.37 -1.10
N GLY A 133 11.65 19.21 -2.39
CA GLY A 133 11.39 18.02 -3.19
C GLY A 133 10.03 18.07 -3.89
N GLN A 134 9.87 17.23 -4.90
CA GLN A 134 8.63 17.07 -5.64
C GLN A 134 8.16 15.62 -5.56
N ILE A 135 6.86 15.43 -5.44
CA ILE A 135 6.20 14.12 -5.45
C ILE A 135 5.10 14.10 -6.52
N THR A 136 4.95 12.95 -7.15
CA THR A 136 3.89 12.68 -8.13
C THR A 136 3.12 11.45 -7.67
N LEU A 137 1.83 11.63 -7.40
CA LEU A 137 0.94 10.54 -6.98
C LEU A 137 0.24 9.97 -8.21
N CYS A 138 0.53 8.71 -8.51
CA CYS A 138 -0.11 7.94 -9.56
C CYS A 138 -1.11 6.96 -8.94
N PRO A 139 -2.38 6.92 -9.40
CA PRO A 139 -3.36 5.99 -8.85
C PRO A 139 -3.13 4.57 -9.38
N ILE A 140 -3.37 3.59 -8.52
CA ILE A 140 -3.65 2.22 -8.96
C ILE A 140 -5.10 2.22 -9.46
N LEU A 141 -5.28 1.93 -10.74
CA LEU A 141 -6.60 1.90 -11.36
C LEU A 141 -7.19 0.50 -11.28
N ILE A 142 -8.22 0.33 -10.45
CA ILE A 142 -8.86 -0.95 -10.16
C ILE A 142 -10.24 -1.01 -10.83
N ARG A 143 -10.56 -2.12 -11.49
CA ARG A 143 -11.90 -2.39 -12.03
C ARG A 143 -12.47 -3.70 -11.50
N LYS A 144 -13.74 -3.65 -11.09
CA LYS A 144 -14.57 -4.81 -10.72
C LYS A 144 -15.96 -4.66 -11.35
N GLY A 145 -16.22 -5.42 -12.41
CA GLY A 145 -17.45 -5.25 -13.19
C GLY A 145 -17.57 -3.82 -13.72
N SER A 146 -18.68 -3.13 -13.40
CA SER A 146 -18.92 -1.74 -13.77
C SER A 146 -18.31 -0.71 -12.80
N THR A 147 -17.70 -1.14 -11.69
CA THR A 147 -17.11 -0.24 -10.70
C THR A 147 -15.64 0.03 -11.03
N ALA A 148 -15.27 1.30 -11.05
CA ALA A 148 -13.91 1.78 -11.27
C ALA A 148 -13.40 2.58 -10.05
N VAL A 149 -12.23 2.23 -9.54
CA VAL A 149 -11.60 2.87 -8.36
C VAL A 149 -10.22 3.35 -8.73
N ALA A 150 -9.93 4.62 -8.45
CA ALA A 150 -8.60 5.21 -8.53
C ALA A 150 -8.01 5.29 -7.11
N LEU A 151 -7.12 4.36 -6.78
CA LEU A 151 -6.52 4.24 -5.45
C LEU A 151 -5.17 4.96 -5.41
N TYR A 152 -5.13 6.10 -4.75
CA TYR A 152 -3.93 6.87 -4.47
C TYR A 152 -3.34 6.48 -3.11
N GLY A 153 -2.02 6.44 -3.03
CA GLY A 153 -1.29 6.18 -1.79
C GLY A 153 -0.18 7.21 -1.57
N LEU A 154 -0.06 7.66 -0.33
CA LEU A 154 1.03 8.49 0.14
C LEU A 154 1.53 7.93 1.47
N GLY A 155 2.60 7.13 1.40
CA GLY A 155 3.29 6.69 2.61
C GLY A 155 3.84 7.89 3.38
N ASN A 156 4.10 7.70 4.67
CA ASN A 156 4.48 8.81 5.54
C ASN A 156 5.68 9.61 4.97
N ILE A 157 5.48 10.92 4.92
CA ILE A 157 6.53 11.94 4.76
C ILE A 157 6.49 12.77 6.04
N ARG A 158 7.65 13.19 6.56
CA ARG A 158 7.70 14.06 7.75
C ARG A 158 6.76 15.26 7.62
N ASP A 159 5.95 15.51 8.64
CA ASP A 159 4.82 16.46 8.58
C ASP A 159 5.27 17.86 8.11
N GLU A 160 6.37 18.41 8.65
CA GLU A 160 6.83 19.76 8.27
C GLU A 160 7.34 19.82 6.83
N ARG A 161 7.80 18.70 6.29
CA ARG A 161 8.25 18.61 4.90
C ARG A 161 7.04 18.52 3.98
N LEU A 162 6.09 17.64 4.27
CA LEU A 162 4.89 17.49 3.46
C LEU A 162 4.06 18.79 3.46
N ASN A 163 3.92 19.43 4.62
CA ASN A 163 3.27 20.74 4.73
C ASN A 163 3.92 21.79 3.83
N ARG A 164 5.26 21.87 3.81
CA ARG A 164 6.01 22.76 2.90
C ARG A 164 5.83 22.40 1.43
N MET A 165 5.77 21.11 1.09
CA MET A 165 5.48 20.67 -0.28
C MET A 165 4.11 21.16 -0.74
N PHE A 166 3.06 20.99 0.07
CA PHE A 166 1.71 21.46 -0.28
C PHE A 166 1.61 22.98 -0.45
N GLN A 167 2.47 23.76 0.22
CA GLN A 167 2.55 25.21 0.05
C GLN A 167 3.41 25.63 -1.15
N THR A 168 4.23 24.73 -1.69
CA THR A 168 5.13 25.03 -2.80
C THR A 168 4.45 24.71 -4.13
N PRO A 169 4.32 25.68 -5.05
CA PRO A 169 3.72 25.43 -6.36
C PRO A 169 4.38 24.26 -7.08
N HIS A 170 3.55 23.37 -7.65
CA HIS A 170 3.99 22.20 -8.43
C HIS A 170 4.82 21.15 -7.67
N ALA A 171 4.96 21.25 -6.34
CA ALA A 171 5.70 20.25 -5.55
C ALA A 171 4.90 18.97 -5.28
N VAL A 172 3.56 19.03 -5.33
CA VAL A 172 2.69 17.86 -5.27
C VAL A 172 1.87 17.79 -6.56
N GLN A 173 2.09 16.73 -7.34
CA GLN A 173 1.38 16.49 -8.59
C GLN A 173 0.48 15.27 -8.47
N TRP A 174 -0.74 15.38 -9.00
CA TRP A 174 -1.75 14.33 -8.98
C TRP A 174 -1.99 13.86 -10.40
N MET A 175 -1.57 12.64 -10.73
CA MET A 175 -1.89 12.06 -12.02
C MET A 175 -3.34 11.60 -12.01
N ARG A 176 -4.10 11.96 -13.05
CA ARG A 176 -5.48 11.51 -13.23
C ARG A 176 -5.51 10.44 -14.32
N PRO A 177 -6.41 9.45 -14.22
CA PRO A 177 -6.64 8.53 -15.32
C PRO A 177 -7.01 9.30 -16.58
N GLU A 178 -6.47 8.87 -17.72
CA GLU A 178 -6.89 9.36 -19.03
C GLU A 178 -8.30 8.84 -19.34
N PRO A 179 -9.13 9.61 -20.08
CA PRO A 179 -10.40 9.11 -20.58
C PRO A 179 -10.17 7.85 -21.41
N GLN A 180 -10.94 6.79 -21.12
CA GLN A 180 -10.92 5.54 -21.87
C GLN A 180 -12.28 5.32 -22.52
N GLU A 181 -12.32 4.54 -23.60
CA GLU A 181 -13.59 4.19 -24.24
C GLU A 181 -14.52 3.49 -23.23
N GLY A 182 -15.68 4.12 -22.96
CA GLY A 182 -16.65 3.63 -21.97
C GLY A 182 -16.32 3.92 -20.50
N CYS A 183 -15.32 4.75 -20.19
CA CYS A 183 -15.00 5.18 -18.83
C CYS A 183 -14.40 6.58 -18.82
N GLU A 184 -15.22 7.56 -18.45
CA GLU A 184 -14.82 8.96 -18.28
C GLU A 184 -14.03 9.16 -16.99
N VAL A 185 -13.28 10.26 -16.90
CA VAL A 185 -12.50 10.58 -15.70
C VAL A 185 -13.39 10.75 -14.46
N SER A 186 -14.65 11.17 -14.65
CA SER A 186 -15.66 11.30 -13.59
C SER A 186 -16.18 9.98 -13.04
N ASP A 187 -16.00 8.87 -13.77
CA ASP A 187 -16.54 7.57 -13.39
C ASP A 187 -15.67 6.86 -12.34
N TRP A 188 -14.43 7.31 -12.18
CA TRP A 188 -13.50 6.78 -11.19
C TRP A 188 -13.86 7.26 -9.79
N PHE A 189 -14.13 6.32 -8.89
CA PHE A 189 -14.20 6.60 -7.46
C PHE A 189 -12.79 6.78 -6.89
N ASN A 190 -12.48 7.96 -6.37
CA ASN A 190 -11.12 8.31 -5.94
C ASN A 190 -10.94 8.02 -4.44
N ILE A 191 -9.94 7.20 -4.11
CA ILE A 191 -9.54 6.91 -2.73
C ILE A 191 -8.12 7.42 -2.53
N LEU A 192 -7.86 8.13 -1.43
CA LEU A 192 -6.50 8.48 -1.02
C LEU A 192 -6.21 7.87 0.36
N VAL A 193 -5.15 7.08 0.43
CA VAL A 193 -4.59 6.58 1.69
C VAL A 193 -3.35 7.42 2.02
N LEU A 194 -3.34 8.02 3.21
CA LEU A 194 -2.20 8.77 3.72
C LEU A 194 -1.96 8.47 5.21
N HIS A 195 -0.72 8.60 5.65
CA HIS A 195 -0.34 8.44 7.06
C HIS A 195 0.35 9.71 7.57
N GLN A 196 -0.41 10.63 8.16
CA GLN A 196 0.04 11.95 8.62
C GLN A 196 -0.70 12.37 9.89
N ASN A 197 -0.14 13.32 10.63
CA ASN A 197 -0.87 13.96 11.72
C ASN A 197 -2.10 14.72 11.19
N ARG A 198 -3.27 14.42 11.75
CA ARG A 198 -4.53 15.13 11.39
C ARG A 198 -4.58 16.54 11.99
N PHE A 199 -4.00 16.71 13.17
CA PHE A 199 -3.88 17.97 13.88
C PHE A 199 -2.48 18.07 14.46
N CYS A 200 -1.87 19.24 14.37
CA CYS A 200 -0.65 19.58 15.11
C CYS A 200 -1.01 20.64 16.15
N VAL A 201 -0.60 20.43 17.40
CA VAL A 201 -0.77 21.38 18.51
C VAL A 201 0.49 22.22 18.66
#